data_AF-A0AAW3WIH0-F1
#
_entry.id   AF-A0AAW3WIH0-F1
#
_cell.length_a   1.000
_cell.length_b   1.000
_cell.length_c   1.000
_cell.angle_alpha   90.00
_cell.angle_beta   90.00
_cell.angle_gamma   90.00
#
_symmetry.space_group_name_H-M   'P 1'
#
loop_
_entity.id
_entity.type
_entity.pdbx_description
1 polymer ?
#
loop_
_entity_poly.entity_id
_entity_poly.type
_entity_poly.pdbx_seq_one_letter_code
_entity_poly.pdbx_strand_id
1 'polypeptide(L)'
;KYLVPLAKGEKLGAFGLTEENAGSDAGGTETTAVLDGDHYILNGEKIFITNGGEADIYIVFAVTTPDIGTRGISAFIVEKGWEGFSFGKHYDKMGIRSSVTAELIFNEVKVPKENLLGKEGDGFKIAMSTLDGGRIGIAAQALGIAQGAYENALEYSKERIQFGKPICQNQIIAFKLADMATKLRAARMLIYSAAELKENHEHYSMEAAMAKQYASDVCLEIVNDALQIFGGSGYLKGMEVERAYRDAKICTIYEGTNEIQRVVIAASIIGKMPKNEQVVKGAQRGPITGYRKKVIFKDGSADEKVSSLVEALKKEGYDFTVAIPMNTSISKADRVVSAGQGIGEKANMSLIEDLAAAVGGTVGCSRPVAETLKYLPIDRYVGMSGQKFNGNLYIACGISGAGQHLKGIKDATTIVAVNINPNAKIFKNADYGIVGDVNEILPLLTAALDNGEPKKEAPPMKKMKRAIPKKVTPTWKHYVCNGCGYEYDPGLGDAEGEIAPGTLFENIPEEWTCPACGEEKSMFIEI
;
A
#
# COMPACT_ATOMS: atom_id res chain seq x y z
N LYS A 1 10.05 -24.60 16.37
CA LYS A 1 10.14 -24.62 14.89
C LYS A 1 10.95 -23.44 14.33
N TYR A 2 10.56 -22.18 14.59
CA TYR A 2 11.12 -21.02 13.86
C TYR A 2 12.24 -20.24 14.57
N LEU A 3 12.18 -20.07 15.90
CA LEU A 3 13.07 -19.13 16.61
C LEU A 3 14.56 -19.53 16.62
N VAL A 4 14.89 -20.80 16.83
CA VAL A 4 16.30 -21.23 16.93
C VAL A 4 17.07 -21.00 15.62
N PRO A 5 16.58 -21.40 14.43
CA PRO A 5 17.25 -21.08 13.17
C PRO A 5 17.40 -19.56 12.93
N LEU A 6 16.38 -18.76 13.28
CA LEU A 6 16.44 -17.30 13.19
C LEU A 6 17.54 -16.73 14.11
N ALA A 7 17.61 -17.19 15.37
CA ALA A 7 18.60 -16.73 16.34
C ALA A 7 20.05 -17.10 15.96
N LYS A 8 20.23 -18.20 15.22
CA LYS A 8 21.54 -18.60 14.68
C LYS A 8 21.92 -17.88 13.38
N GLY A 9 21.00 -17.17 12.75
CA GLY A 9 21.19 -16.59 11.41
C GLY A 9 21.23 -17.61 10.27
N GLU A 10 20.79 -18.86 10.52
CA GLU A 10 20.67 -19.91 9.50
C GLU A 10 19.48 -19.66 8.57
N LYS A 11 18.44 -18.98 9.10
CA LYS A 11 17.28 -18.51 8.35
C LYS A 11 17.06 -17.03 8.59
N LEU A 12 16.49 -16.35 7.60
CA LEU A 12 16.11 -14.94 7.70
C LEU A 12 14.61 -14.77 7.91
N GLY A 13 14.25 -13.73 8.67
CA GLY A 13 12.87 -13.35 8.96
C GLY A 13 12.44 -12.07 8.22
N ALA A 14 11.14 -11.93 8.00
CA ALA A 14 10.52 -10.73 7.46
C ALA A 14 9.15 -10.46 8.09
N PHE A 15 8.73 -9.19 8.07
CA PHE A 15 7.50 -8.72 8.71
C PHE A 15 6.58 -8.05 7.68
N GLY A 16 5.52 -8.75 7.29
CA GLY A 16 4.57 -8.40 6.24
C GLY A 16 3.30 -7.72 6.75
N LEU A 17 3.39 -6.44 7.10
CA LEU A 17 2.24 -5.65 7.59
C LEU A 17 1.69 -4.70 6.52
N THR A 18 2.55 -3.87 5.95
CA THR A 18 2.19 -2.72 5.11
C THR A 18 1.60 -3.11 3.75
N GLU A 19 0.60 -2.35 3.31
CA GLU A 19 -0.06 -2.46 2.01
C GLU A 19 -0.13 -1.09 1.32
N GLU A 20 -0.45 -1.05 0.02
CA GLU A 20 -0.54 0.20 -0.76
C GLU A 20 -1.53 1.21 -0.18
N ASN A 21 -2.62 0.73 0.42
CA ASN A 21 -3.66 1.52 1.06
C ASN A 21 -3.38 1.77 2.56
N ALA A 22 -2.58 0.90 3.21
CA ALA A 22 -2.42 0.82 4.66
C ALA A 22 -0.94 0.81 5.08
N GLY A 23 -0.45 1.98 5.52
CA GLY A 23 0.88 2.16 6.12
C GLY A 23 0.77 2.66 7.55
N SER A 24 0.59 3.98 7.71
CA SER A 24 0.35 4.58 9.03
C SER A 24 -0.96 4.11 9.67
N ASP A 25 -2.00 3.89 8.85
CA ASP A 25 -3.24 3.24 9.26
C ASP A 25 -3.12 1.72 9.06
N ALA A 26 -2.33 1.08 9.94
CA ALA A 26 -2.07 -0.37 9.85
C ALA A 26 -3.35 -1.22 10.02
N GLY A 27 -4.42 -0.67 10.58
CA GLY A 27 -5.71 -1.34 10.73
C GLY A 27 -6.49 -1.47 9.41
N GLY A 28 -6.13 -0.68 8.38
CA GLY A 28 -6.76 -0.71 7.06
C GLY A 28 -6.27 -1.81 6.12
N THR A 29 -5.62 -2.86 6.64
CA THR A 29 -5.12 -3.99 5.82
C THR A 29 -6.27 -4.71 5.10
N GLU A 30 -6.06 -5.10 3.84
CA GLU A 30 -7.05 -5.74 2.98
C GLU A 30 -6.65 -7.17 2.54
N THR A 31 -5.41 -7.61 2.79
CA THR A 31 -5.01 -9.03 2.62
C THR A 31 -5.93 -9.91 3.44
N THR A 32 -6.50 -10.96 2.85
CA THR A 32 -7.48 -11.84 3.49
C THR A 32 -6.89 -13.20 3.82
N ALA A 33 -7.41 -13.84 4.86
CA ALA A 33 -7.14 -15.23 5.22
C ALA A 33 -8.48 -15.93 5.55
N VAL A 34 -8.94 -16.84 4.69
CA VAL A 34 -10.22 -17.55 4.88
C VAL A 34 -9.95 -18.97 5.34
N LEU A 35 -10.57 -19.40 6.44
CA LEU A 35 -10.42 -20.77 6.94
C LEU A 35 -11.12 -21.76 5.99
N ASP A 36 -10.38 -22.77 5.52
CA ASP A 36 -10.86 -23.87 4.69
C ASP A 36 -10.37 -25.20 5.29
N GLY A 37 -11.21 -25.84 6.11
CA GLY A 37 -10.88 -27.08 6.80
C GLY A 37 -9.73 -26.93 7.81
N ASP A 38 -8.56 -27.48 7.47
CA ASP A 38 -7.35 -27.54 8.29
C ASP A 38 -6.30 -26.46 7.98
N HIS A 39 -6.60 -25.56 7.04
CA HIS A 39 -5.71 -24.47 6.62
C HIS A 39 -6.49 -23.18 6.35
N TYR A 40 -5.77 -22.07 6.25
CA TYR A 40 -6.27 -20.80 5.76
C TYR A 40 -5.80 -20.58 4.33
N ILE A 41 -6.65 -19.97 3.51
CA ILE A 41 -6.33 -19.50 2.17
C ILE A 41 -6.00 -18.01 2.25
N LEU A 42 -4.73 -17.66 2.03
CA LEU A 42 -4.25 -16.28 2.01
C LEU A 42 -4.23 -15.70 0.61
N ASN A 43 -4.80 -14.50 0.47
CA ASN A 43 -4.83 -13.72 -0.77
C ASN A 43 -4.58 -12.25 -0.50
N GLY A 44 -3.71 -11.63 -1.30
CA GLY A 44 -3.39 -10.21 -1.18
C GLY A 44 -1.94 -9.87 -1.52
N GLU A 45 -1.53 -8.69 -1.12
CA GLU A 45 -0.20 -8.16 -1.40
C GLU A 45 0.29 -7.35 -0.20
N LYS A 46 1.57 -7.50 0.15
CA LYS A 46 2.28 -6.60 1.08
C LYS A 46 3.35 -5.84 0.33
N ILE A 47 3.59 -4.59 0.70
CA ILE A 47 4.60 -3.73 0.07
C ILE A 47 5.62 -3.24 1.09
N PHE A 48 6.78 -2.82 0.60
CA PHE A 48 7.90 -2.33 1.43
C PHE A 48 8.44 -3.35 2.44
N ILE A 49 8.39 -4.64 2.11
CA ILE A 49 8.82 -5.67 3.04
C ILE A 49 10.32 -5.88 2.96
N THR A 50 11.01 -5.50 4.03
CA THR A 50 12.43 -5.79 4.21
C THR A 50 12.65 -7.30 4.21
N ASN A 51 13.69 -7.76 3.50
CA ASN A 51 14.00 -9.16 3.20
C ASN A 51 12.93 -9.88 2.34
N GLY A 52 12.09 -9.14 1.61
CA GLY A 52 11.20 -9.74 0.59
C GLY A 52 12.01 -10.51 -0.45
N GLY A 53 11.74 -11.80 -0.61
CA GLY A 53 12.50 -12.71 -1.47
C GLY A 53 13.75 -13.33 -0.84
N GLU A 54 14.40 -12.67 0.12
CA GLU A 54 15.60 -13.19 0.81
C GLU A 54 15.30 -13.95 2.11
N ALA A 55 14.19 -13.61 2.79
CA ALA A 55 13.77 -14.30 4.00
C ALA A 55 13.19 -15.70 3.73
N ASP A 56 13.30 -16.56 4.74
CA ASP A 56 12.71 -17.91 4.73
C ASP A 56 11.36 -17.93 5.44
N ILE A 57 11.18 -17.05 6.42
CA ILE A 57 10.04 -17.03 7.34
C ILE A 57 9.45 -15.62 7.37
N TYR A 58 8.14 -15.52 7.13
CA TYR A 58 7.41 -14.26 7.06
C TYR A 58 6.30 -14.25 8.11
N ILE A 59 6.22 -13.20 8.93
CA ILE A 59 5.03 -12.94 9.75
C ILE A 59 4.12 -12.02 8.94
N VAL A 60 2.96 -12.53 8.54
CA VAL A 60 2.01 -11.84 7.65
C VAL A 60 0.72 -11.54 8.41
N PHE A 61 0.23 -10.30 8.30
CA PHE A 61 -1.03 -9.89 8.92
C PHE A 61 -2.14 -9.84 7.88
N ALA A 62 -3.26 -10.51 8.15
CA ALA A 62 -4.37 -10.63 7.22
C ALA A 62 -5.72 -10.57 7.96
N VAL A 63 -6.74 -10.09 7.26
CA VAL A 63 -8.12 -10.05 7.72
C VAL A 63 -8.70 -11.47 7.68
N THR A 64 -9.06 -12.00 8.84
CA THR A 64 -9.81 -13.26 8.99
C THR A 64 -11.30 -13.00 9.17
N THR A 65 -11.65 -11.87 9.77
CA THR A 65 -13.05 -11.46 9.99
C THR A 65 -13.24 -10.03 9.47
N PRO A 66 -13.87 -9.85 8.30
CA PRO A 66 -14.15 -8.52 7.75
C PRO A 66 -15.01 -7.66 8.68
N ASP A 67 -14.97 -6.35 8.46
CA ASP A 67 -15.88 -5.34 9.03
C ASP A 67 -15.89 -5.14 10.56
N ILE A 68 -15.10 -5.90 11.32
CA ILE A 68 -14.92 -5.70 12.78
C ILE A 68 -13.64 -4.92 13.16
N GLY A 69 -13.02 -4.27 12.17
CA GLY A 69 -11.85 -3.42 12.35
C GLY A 69 -10.60 -4.20 12.79
N THR A 70 -9.81 -3.63 13.70
CA THR A 70 -8.53 -4.20 14.14
C THR A 70 -8.66 -5.56 14.84
N ARG A 71 -9.85 -5.89 15.36
CA ARG A 71 -10.16 -7.21 15.97
C ARG A 71 -10.35 -8.31 14.93
N GLY A 72 -10.49 -7.97 13.65
CA GLY A 72 -10.64 -8.91 12.54
C GLY A 72 -9.33 -9.33 11.89
N ILE A 73 -8.19 -8.86 12.42
CA ILE A 73 -6.86 -9.09 11.85
C ILE A 73 -6.17 -10.19 12.64
N SER A 74 -5.61 -11.16 11.94
CA SER A 74 -4.82 -12.27 12.49
C SER A 74 -3.39 -12.24 11.95
N ALA A 75 -2.47 -12.91 12.66
CA ALA A 75 -1.07 -13.03 12.27
C ALA A 75 -0.74 -14.47 11.87
N PHE A 76 -0.03 -14.64 10.76
CA PHE A 76 0.32 -15.93 10.20
C PHE A 76 1.81 -16.06 9.99
N ILE A 77 2.36 -17.23 10.24
CA ILE A 77 3.73 -17.58 9.84
C ILE A 77 3.66 -18.22 8.45
N VAL A 78 4.27 -17.60 7.45
CA VAL A 78 4.32 -18.07 6.06
C VAL A 78 5.76 -18.41 5.70
N GLU A 79 6.00 -19.57 5.09
CA GLU A 79 7.34 -20.00 4.69
C GLU A 79 7.56 -19.79 3.19
N LYS A 80 8.78 -19.37 2.83
CA LYS A 80 9.20 -19.25 1.43
C LYS A 80 9.10 -20.60 0.72
N GLY A 81 8.64 -20.57 -0.53
CA GLY A 81 8.50 -21.77 -1.37
C GLY A 81 7.14 -22.45 -1.30
N TRP A 82 6.23 -21.98 -0.45
CA TRP A 82 4.83 -22.42 -0.50
C TRP A 82 4.15 -21.99 -1.80
N GLU A 83 3.30 -22.87 -2.33
CA GLU A 83 2.57 -22.63 -3.57
C GLU A 83 1.71 -21.37 -3.45
N GLY A 84 1.71 -20.55 -4.49
CA GLY A 84 1.00 -19.27 -4.52
C GLY A 84 1.69 -18.10 -3.81
N PHE A 85 2.79 -18.35 -3.07
CA PHE A 85 3.54 -17.29 -2.39
C PHE A 85 4.76 -16.87 -3.23
N SER A 86 4.74 -15.62 -3.70
CA SER A 86 5.77 -15.07 -4.58
C SER A 86 6.16 -13.64 -4.19
N PHE A 87 7.13 -13.07 -4.90
CA PHE A 87 7.76 -11.80 -4.54
C PHE A 87 7.80 -10.84 -5.73
N GLY A 88 7.60 -9.56 -5.46
CA GLY A 88 7.83 -8.49 -6.44
C GLY A 88 9.32 -8.21 -6.64
N LYS A 89 9.62 -7.23 -7.49
CA LYS A 89 11.00 -6.78 -7.71
C LYS A 89 11.52 -5.98 -6.52
N HIS A 90 12.84 -6.03 -6.33
CA HIS A 90 13.54 -5.19 -5.36
C HIS A 90 13.33 -3.69 -5.67
N TYR A 91 12.90 -2.91 -4.68
CA TYR A 91 12.77 -1.45 -4.80
C TYR A 91 14.13 -0.76 -4.77
N ASP A 92 14.37 0.15 -5.73
CA ASP A 92 15.55 1.04 -5.73
C ASP A 92 15.31 2.22 -4.77
N LYS A 93 16.08 2.24 -3.67
CA LYS A 93 15.88 3.15 -2.52
C LYS A 93 17.01 4.18 -2.43
N MET A 94 16.72 5.32 -1.79
CA MET A 94 17.71 6.37 -1.48
C MET A 94 18.81 5.87 -0.53
N GLY A 95 18.44 5.29 0.60
CA GLY A 95 19.33 4.81 1.66
C GLY A 95 19.10 3.34 1.98
N ILE A 96 19.88 2.80 2.92
CA ILE A 96 19.86 1.41 3.40
C ILE A 96 19.83 0.40 2.24
N ARG A 97 20.59 0.70 1.18
CA ARG A 97 20.53 0.01 -0.12
C ARG A 97 21.08 -1.41 -0.09
N SER A 98 21.81 -1.77 0.96
CA SER A 98 22.21 -3.16 1.22
C SER A 98 21.05 -4.05 1.66
N SER A 99 19.95 -3.47 2.17
CA SER A 99 18.76 -4.23 2.55
C SER A 99 17.86 -4.48 1.34
N VAL A 100 17.40 -5.72 1.19
CA VAL A 100 16.37 -6.04 0.19
C VAL A 100 15.02 -5.53 0.69
N THR A 101 14.27 -4.86 -0.18
CA THR A 101 12.88 -4.47 0.07
C THR A 101 12.07 -4.80 -1.16
N ALA A 102 10.99 -5.56 -1.02
CA ALA A 102 10.17 -6.00 -2.14
C ALA A 102 8.70 -6.16 -1.73
N GLU A 103 7.87 -6.52 -2.70
CA GLU A 103 6.48 -6.91 -2.46
C GLU A 103 6.40 -8.39 -2.09
N LEU A 104 5.42 -8.73 -1.27
CA LEU A 104 4.97 -10.10 -1.05
C LEU A 104 3.63 -10.27 -1.77
N ILE A 105 3.47 -11.35 -2.52
CA ILE A 105 2.27 -11.62 -3.32
C ILE A 105 1.72 -12.97 -2.87
N PHE A 106 0.46 -12.98 -2.43
CA PHE A 106 -0.26 -14.16 -1.97
C PHE A 106 -1.41 -14.44 -2.94
N ASN A 107 -1.36 -15.59 -3.59
CA ASN A 107 -2.39 -16.06 -4.50
C ASN A 107 -2.79 -17.49 -4.12
N GLU A 108 -3.92 -17.64 -3.42
CA GLU A 108 -4.43 -18.92 -2.93
C GLU A 108 -3.40 -19.70 -2.06
N VAL A 109 -2.65 -18.99 -1.21
CA VAL A 109 -1.60 -19.61 -0.39
C VAL A 109 -2.24 -20.40 0.74
N LYS A 110 -2.00 -21.72 0.76
CA LYS A 110 -2.47 -22.61 1.82
C LYS A 110 -1.55 -22.54 3.04
N VAL A 111 -2.05 -21.93 4.11
CA VAL A 111 -1.34 -21.77 5.39
C VAL A 111 -1.96 -22.71 6.42
N PRO A 112 -1.24 -23.74 6.92
CA PRO A 112 -1.77 -24.64 7.95
C PRO A 112 -2.33 -23.89 9.16
N LYS A 113 -3.40 -24.41 9.78
CA LYS A 113 -4.04 -23.77 10.94
C LYS A 113 -3.07 -23.58 12.12
N GLU A 114 -2.11 -24.49 12.28
CA GLU A 114 -1.02 -24.42 13.28
C GLU A 114 -0.04 -23.25 13.08
N ASN A 115 -0.05 -22.62 11.90
CA ASN A 115 0.77 -21.45 11.59
C ASN A 115 0.10 -20.11 11.94
N LEU A 116 -1.12 -20.14 12.50
CA LEU A 116 -1.72 -19.00 13.17
C LEU A 116 -0.88 -18.62 14.40
N LEU A 117 -0.37 -17.40 14.43
CA LEU A 117 0.40 -16.87 15.55
C LEU A 117 -0.54 -16.17 16.52
N GLY A 118 -0.74 -16.77 17.70
CA GLY A 118 -1.73 -16.31 18.67
C GLY A 118 -3.12 -16.88 18.40
N LYS A 119 -4.18 -16.16 18.77
CA LYS A 119 -5.55 -16.51 18.42
C LYS A 119 -6.04 -15.70 17.22
N GLU A 120 -7.12 -16.18 16.60
CA GLU A 120 -7.79 -15.40 15.56
C GLU A 120 -8.23 -14.04 16.13
N GLY A 121 -7.94 -12.96 15.42
CA GLY A 121 -8.20 -11.58 15.86
C GLY A 121 -7.11 -10.94 16.74
N ASP A 122 -6.08 -11.69 17.17
CA ASP A 122 -4.95 -11.13 17.95
C ASP A 122 -3.92 -10.38 17.08
N GLY A 123 -4.02 -10.45 15.76
CA GLY A 123 -2.99 -10.01 14.81
C GLY A 123 -2.60 -8.54 14.99
N PHE A 124 -3.56 -7.63 15.14
CA PHE A 124 -3.24 -6.21 15.33
C PHE A 124 -2.50 -5.96 16.65
N LYS A 125 -2.89 -6.64 17.73
CA LYS A 125 -2.21 -6.55 19.03
C LYS A 125 -0.77 -7.05 18.94
N ILE A 126 -0.55 -8.17 18.24
CA ILE A 126 0.78 -8.73 17.99
C ILE A 126 1.63 -7.76 17.16
N ALA A 127 1.05 -7.15 16.12
CA ALA A 127 1.75 -6.16 15.31
C ALA A 127 2.20 -4.96 16.16
N MET A 128 1.30 -4.40 16.97
CA MET A 128 1.60 -3.22 17.79
C MET A 128 2.66 -3.52 18.86
N SER A 129 2.56 -4.65 19.58
CA SER A 129 3.57 -5.02 20.58
C SER A 129 4.94 -5.29 19.97
N THR A 130 4.97 -5.89 18.77
CA THR A 130 6.22 -6.10 18.03
C THR A 130 6.86 -4.76 17.62
N LEU A 131 6.05 -3.83 17.11
CA LEU A 131 6.52 -2.50 16.69
C LEU A 131 6.98 -1.64 17.86
N ASP A 132 6.38 -1.74 19.05
CA ASP A 132 6.88 -1.05 20.23
C ASP A 132 8.32 -1.46 20.56
N GLY A 133 8.60 -2.77 20.50
CA GLY A 133 9.95 -3.29 20.64
C GLY A 133 10.89 -2.88 19.50
N GLY A 134 10.39 -2.86 18.26
CA GLY A 134 11.14 -2.48 17.05
C GLY A 134 11.54 -1.00 17.01
N ARG A 135 10.68 -0.11 17.50
CA ARG A 135 10.95 1.35 17.61
C ARG A 135 12.21 1.68 18.40
N ILE A 136 12.50 0.93 19.48
CA ILE A 136 13.76 1.05 20.22
C ILE A 136 14.96 0.69 19.33
N GLY A 137 14.83 -0.37 18.53
CA GLY A 137 15.83 -0.78 17.54
C GLY A 137 16.06 0.29 16.45
N ILE A 138 14.99 0.88 15.91
CA ILE A 138 15.10 1.99 14.95
C ILE A 138 15.77 3.22 15.56
N ALA A 139 15.44 3.54 16.81
CA ALA A 139 16.08 4.63 17.54
C ALA A 139 17.60 4.38 17.71
N ALA A 140 17.98 3.15 18.07
CA ALA A 140 19.39 2.74 18.18
C ALA A 140 20.12 2.78 16.83
N GLN A 141 19.47 2.37 15.73
CA GLN A 141 20.02 2.51 14.39
C GLN A 141 20.27 3.98 14.02
N ALA A 142 19.28 4.86 14.27
CA ALA A 142 19.41 6.30 14.02
C ALA A 142 20.57 6.91 14.84
N LEU A 143 20.71 6.50 16.11
CA LEU A 143 21.84 6.88 16.96
C LEU A 143 23.18 6.45 16.37
N GLY A 144 23.29 5.22 15.88
CA GLY A 144 24.51 4.70 15.25
C GLY A 144 24.91 5.46 13.98
N ILE A 145 23.94 5.74 13.10
CA ILE A 145 24.15 6.55 11.89
C ILE A 145 24.65 7.95 12.26
N ALA A 146 23.98 8.60 13.22
CA ALA A 146 24.33 9.94 13.67
C ALA A 146 25.72 9.98 14.33
N GLN A 147 26.04 9.00 15.18
CA GLN A 147 27.33 8.89 15.86
C GLN A 147 28.48 8.74 14.85
N GLY A 148 28.33 7.84 13.86
CA GLY A 148 29.34 7.66 12.82
C GLY A 148 29.55 8.93 11.98
N ALA A 149 28.48 9.64 11.61
CA ALA A 149 28.59 10.90 10.87
C ALA A 149 29.29 12.00 11.70
N TYR A 150 28.94 12.12 12.98
CA TYR A 150 29.58 13.05 13.91
C TYR A 150 31.08 12.78 14.07
N GLU A 151 31.48 11.52 14.27
CA GLU A 151 32.89 11.15 14.45
C GLU A 151 33.72 11.45 13.19
N ASN A 152 33.18 11.13 12.01
CA ASN A 152 33.81 11.48 10.74
C ASN A 152 33.96 13.00 10.58
N ALA A 153 32.93 13.78 10.91
CA ALA A 153 32.97 15.24 10.82
C ALA A 153 33.95 15.85 11.82
N LEU A 154 34.01 15.32 13.05
CA LEU A 154 34.96 15.74 14.06
C LEU A 154 36.39 15.52 13.58
N GLU A 155 36.71 14.35 13.04
CA GLU A 155 38.07 14.06 12.57
C GLU A 155 38.46 14.92 11.37
N TYR A 156 37.59 14.98 10.35
CA TYR A 156 37.80 15.84 9.19
C TYR A 156 38.00 17.31 9.59
N SER A 157 37.28 17.79 10.62
CA SER A 157 37.40 19.18 11.07
C SER A 157 38.77 19.52 11.70
N LYS A 158 39.49 18.53 12.21
CA LYS A 158 40.86 18.69 12.75
C LYS A 158 41.91 18.68 11.65
N GLU A 159 41.69 17.90 10.59
CA GLU A 159 42.64 17.77 9.48
C GLU A 159 42.49 18.89 8.45
N ARG A 160 41.25 19.33 8.17
CA ARG A 160 40.98 20.32 7.13
C ARG A 160 41.45 21.70 7.58
N ILE A 161 42.43 22.25 6.86
CA ILE A 161 42.94 23.62 7.09
C ILE A 161 42.22 24.60 6.16
N GLN A 162 41.69 25.69 6.72
CA GLN A 162 41.20 26.84 5.95
C GLN A 162 41.45 28.11 6.76
N PHE A 163 41.76 29.22 6.08
CA PHE A 163 42.17 30.47 6.73
C PHE A 163 43.34 30.28 7.73
N GLY A 164 44.29 29.41 7.38
CA GLY A 164 45.54 29.19 8.13
C GLY A 164 45.45 28.30 9.37
N LYS A 165 44.30 27.67 9.68
CA LYS A 165 44.12 26.78 10.84
C LYS A 165 43.12 25.64 10.56
N PRO A 166 43.14 24.56 11.36
CA PRO A 166 42.08 23.56 11.35
C PRO A 166 40.70 24.19 11.49
N ILE A 167 39.73 23.75 10.68
CA ILE A 167 38.39 24.35 10.67
C ILE A 167 37.65 24.18 12.00
N CYS A 168 37.98 23.17 12.82
CA CYS A 168 37.45 23.02 14.17
C CYS A 168 37.78 24.21 15.10
N GLN A 169 38.80 25.01 14.78
CA GLN A 169 39.13 26.25 15.51
C GLN A 169 38.30 27.47 15.04
N ASN A 170 37.41 27.29 14.06
CA ASN A 170 36.39 28.30 13.75
C ASN A 170 35.20 28.07 14.67
N GLN A 171 34.80 29.10 15.42
CA GLN A 171 33.78 28.99 16.47
C GLN A 171 32.47 28.36 15.98
N ILE A 172 32.03 28.68 14.76
CA ILE A 172 30.82 28.11 14.17
C ILE A 172 30.90 26.59 13.98
N ILE A 173 32.08 26.04 13.66
CA ILE A 173 32.29 24.59 13.55
C ILE A 173 32.35 23.96 14.94
N ALA A 174 33.04 24.58 15.89
CA ALA A 174 33.10 24.12 17.27
C ALA A 174 31.70 24.04 17.91
N PHE A 175 30.83 25.03 17.66
CA PHE A 175 29.44 25.03 18.14
C PHE A 175 28.62 23.90 17.52
N LYS A 176 28.72 23.68 16.20
CA LYS A 176 28.08 22.54 15.55
C LYS A 176 28.50 21.21 16.18
N LEU A 177 29.80 21.02 16.40
CA LEU A 177 30.33 19.81 17.04
C LEU A 177 29.77 19.63 18.47
N ALA A 178 29.71 20.70 19.26
CA ALA A 178 29.15 20.67 20.61
C ALA A 178 27.65 20.33 20.62
N ASP A 179 26.86 20.93 19.72
CA ASP A 179 25.43 20.68 19.60
C ASP A 179 25.15 19.24 19.15
N MET A 180 25.89 18.73 18.16
CA MET A 180 25.79 17.35 17.70
C MET A 180 26.11 16.36 18.84
N ALA A 181 27.19 16.59 19.60
CA ALA A 181 27.56 15.74 20.74
C ALA A 181 26.47 15.72 21.83
N THR A 182 25.85 16.88 22.10
CA THR A 182 24.77 17.00 23.08
C THR A 182 23.52 16.24 22.64
N LYS A 183 23.10 16.41 21.37
CA LYS A 183 21.97 15.68 20.78
C LYS A 183 22.18 14.17 20.82
N LEU A 184 23.39 13.69 20.50
CA LEU A 184 23.76 12.27 20.60
C LEU A 184 23.62 11.75 22.03
N ARG A 185 24.08 12.52 23.02
CA ARG A 185 23.95 12.14 24.43
C ARG A 185 22.48 12.06 24.86
N ALA A 186 21.66 13.04 24.50
CA ALA A 186 20.24 13.06 24.82
C ALA A 186 19.49 11.89 24.16
N ALA A 187 19.70 11.65 22.86
CA ALA A 187 19.08 10.55 22.14
C ALA A 187 19.45 9.20 22.77
N ARG A 188 20.73 9.02 23.12
CA ARG A 188 21.22 7.81 23.78
C ARG A 188 20.48 7.56 25.10
N MET A 189 20.29 8.58 25.94
CA MET A 189 19.59 8.42 27.22
C MET A 189 18.12 8.03 27.04
N LEU A 190 17.40 8.63 26.07
CA LEU A 190 16.02 8.25 25.77
C LEU A 190 15.92 6.79 25.32
N ILE A 191 16.84 6.33 24.47
CA ILE A 191 16.88 4.95 23.97
C ILE A 191 17.11 3.96 25.10
N TYR A 192 18.13 4.18 25.94
CA TYR A 192 18.44 3.28 27.04
C TYR A 192 17.34 3.27 28.11
N SER A 193 16.70 4.41 28.37
CA SER A 193 15.56 4.46 29.29
C SER A 193 14.39 3.61 28.79
N ALA A 194 14.03 3.68 27.50
CA ALA A 194 12.99 2.82 26.93
C ALA A 194 13.40 1.33 26.93
N ALA A 195 14.68 1.04 26.70
CA ALA A 195 15.21 -0.32 26.72
C ALA A 195 15.18 -0.94 28.14
N GLU A 196 15.52 -0.16 29.17
CA GLU A 196 15.48 -0.58 30.57
C GLU A 196 14.05 -0.93 31.00
N LEU A 197 13.06 -0.09 30.66
CA LEU A 197 11.65 -0.40 30.93
C LEU A 197 11.21 -1.71 30.26
N LYS A 198 11.62 -1.93 29.00
CA LYS A 198 11.32 -3.16 28.27
C LYS A 198 11.97 -4.38 28.94
N GLU A 199 13.22 -4.26 29.38
CA GLU A 199 13.96 -5.32 30.06
C GLU A 199 13.32 -5.68 31.41
N ASN A 200 12.80 -4.70 32.13
CA ASN A 200 12.06 -4.88 33.38
C ASN A 200 10.60 -5.35 33.19
N HIS A 201 10.18 -5.63 31.96
CA HIS A 201 8.79 -5.99 31.62
C HIS A 201 7.74 -4.92 32.01
N GLU A 202 8.15 -3.66 32.07
CA GLU A 202 7.27 -2.53 32.32
C GLU A 202 6.59 -2.07 31.02
N HIS A 203 5.60 -1.18 31.11
CA HIS A 203 4.98 -0.60 29.93
C HIS A 203 5.90 0.50 29.35
N TYR A 204 6.28 0.39 28.08
CA TYR A 204 7.30 1.25 27.46
C TYR A 204 6.89 1.88 26.12
N SER A 205 5.62 1.75 25.69
CA SER A 205 5.20 2.19 24.34
C SER A 205 5.38 3.69 24.12
N MET A 206 5.16 4.51 25.15
CA MET A 206 5.33 5.96 25.06
C MET A 206 6.82 6.32 24.96
N GLU A 207 7.66 5.71 25.80
CA GLU A 207 9.10 5.95 25.87
C GLU A 207 9.81 5.47 24.60
N ALA A 208 9.39 4.33 24.04
CA ALA A 208 9.87 3.87 22.74
C ALA A 208 9.49 4.83 21.61
N ALA A 209 8.27 5.39 21.62
CA ALA A 209 7.85 6.38 20.64
C ALA A 209 8.64 7.69 20.78
N MET A 210 8.87 8.17 22.01
CA MET A 210 9.72 9.34 22.28
C MET A 210 11.16 9.12 21.81
N ALA A 211 11.75 7.97 22.14
CA ALA A 211 13.11 7.61 21.74
C ALA A 211 13.24 7.56 20.21
N LYS A 212 12.33 6.86 19.53
CA LYS A 212 12.35 6.75 18.06
C LYS A 212 12.15 8.10 17.38
N GLN A 213 11.18 8.89 17.83
CA GLN A 213 10.91 10.21 17.27
C GLN A 213 12.12 11.14 17.44
N TYR A 214 12.62 11.29 18.66
CA TYR A 214 13.74 12.20 18.94
C TYR A 214 15.02 11.75 18.25
N ALA A 215 15.41 10.47 18.39
CA ALA A 215 16.65 9.96 17.82
C ALA A 215 16.69 10.09 16.29
N SER A 216 15.56 9.85 15.61
CA SER A 216 15.49 9.97 14.15
C SER A 216 15.44 11.43 13.67
N ASP A 217 14.77 12.34 14.40
CA ASP A 217 14.78 13.77 14.09
C ASP A 217 16.22 14.33 14.22
N VAL A 218 16.89 14.09 15.36
CA VAL A 218 18.26 14.60 15.55
C VAL A 218 19.29 13.91 14.68
N CYS A 219 19.05 12.66 14.26
CA CYS A 219 19.90 11.97 13.30
C CYS A 219 19.99 12.76 11.99
N LEU A 220 18.86 13.22 11.43
CA LEU A 220 18.84 14.06 10.23
C LEU A 220 19.58 15.38 10.41
N GLU A 221 19.43 16.03 11.57
CA GLU A 221 20.14 17.28 11.87
C GLU A 221 21.66 17.06 11.92
N ILE A 222 22.10 16.00 12.62
CA ILE A 222 23.52 15.66 12.80
C ILE A 222 24.16 15.29 11.46
N VAL A 223 23.54 14.42 10.66
CA VAL A 223 24.11 14.03 9.36
C VAL A 223 24.15 15.21 8.38
N ASN A 224 23.18 16.14 8.47
CA ASN A 224 23.19 17.36 7.68
C ASN A 224 24.37 18.27 8.05
N ASP A 225 24.59 18.50 9.34
CA ASP A 225 25.73 19.32 9.81
C ASP A 225 27.07 18.63 9.54
N ALA A 226 27.16 17.32 9.69
CA ALA A 226 28.33 16.54 9.33
C ALA A 226 28.67 16.71 7.84
N LEU A 227 27.68 16.56 6.95
CA LEU A 227 27.84 16.80 5.52
C LEU A 227 28.32 18.24 5.25
N GLN A 228 27.74 19.23 5.92
CA GLN A 228 28.11 20.64 5.77
C GLN A 228 29.54 20.93 6.22
N ILE A 229 30.05 20.26 7.26
CA ILE A 229 31.45 20.35 7.73
C ILE A 229 32.41 19.81 6.66
N PHE A 230 32.04 18.74 5.95
CA PHE A 230 32.80 18.24 4.80
C PHE A 230 32.73 19.14 3.56
N GLY A 231 31.73 20.03 3.49
CA GLY A 231 31.52 20.93 2.36
C GLY A 231 31.28 20.16 1.05
N GLY A 232 31.92 20.61 -0.04
CA GLY A 232 31.76 19.98 -1.35
C GLY A 232 32.09 18.49 -1.37
N SER A 233 33.09 18.05 -0.59
CA SER A 233 33.44 16.63 -0.47
C SER A 233 32.28 15.81 0.10
N GLY A 234 31.56 16.34 1.09
CA GLY A 234 30.44 15.64 1.75
C GLY A 234 29.26 15.36 0.82
N TYR A 235 29.18 16.05 -0.32
CA TYR A 235 28.15 15.84 -1.33
C TYR A 235 28.52 14.75 -2.36
N LEU A 236 29.77 14.29 -2.37
CA LEU A 236 30.25 13.29 -3.32
C LEU A 236 29.85 11.88 -2.87
N LYS A 237 29.35 11.08 -3.81
CA LYS A 237 29.10 9.65 -3.59
C LYS A 237 30.40 8.94 -3.19
N GLY A 238 30.29 8.00 -2.25
CA GLY A 238 31.42 7.25 -1.71
C GLY A 238 31.97 7.82 -0.40
N MET A 239 31.56 9.03 -0.02
CA MET A 239 31.83 9.56 1.33
C MET A 239 30.86 8.96 2.34
N GLU A 240 31.40 8.57 3.50
CA GLU A 240 30.62 7.96 4.58
C GLU A 240 29.50 8.89 5.09
N VAL A 241 29.74 10.20 5.17
CA VAL A 241 28.73 11.20 5.57
C VAL A 241 27.61 11.36 4.55
N GLU A 242 27.89 11.21 3.25
CA GLU A 242 26.86 11.21 2.19
C GLU A 242 25.94 9.99 2.36
N ARG A 243 26.54 8.82 2.60
CA ARG A 243 25.79 7.58 2.84
C ARG A 243 24.94 7.71 4.10
N ALA A 244 25.52 8.21 5.19
CA ALA A 244 24.80 8.44 6.45
C ALA A 244 23.59 9.37 6.24
N TYR A 245 23.71 10.43 5.44
CA TYR A 245 22.59 11.32 5.11
C TYR A 245 21.45 10.58 4.40
N ARG A 246 21.78 9.76 3.39
CA ARG A 246 20.77 8.96 2.68
C ARG A 246 20.10 7.94 3.59
N ASP A 247 20.87 7.29 4.45
CA ASP A 247 20.39 6.23 5.33
C ASP A 247 19.55 6.79 6.49
N ALA A 248 19.89 7.96 7.03
CA ALA A 248 19.14 8.61 8.13
C ALA A 248 17.68 8.88 7.78
N LYS A 249 17.36 9.17 6.51
CA LYS A 249 16.01 9.63 6.15
C LYS A 249 14.94 8.58 6.41
N ILE A 250 15.23 7.30 6.21
CA ILE A 250 14.24 6.23 6.40
C ILE A 250 13.83 6.07 7.87
N CYS A 251 14.72 6.40 8.81
CA CYS A 251 14.45 6.32 10.25
C CYS A 251 13.27 7.23 10.65
N THR A 252 13.00 8.31 9.92
CA THR A 252 11.84 9.20 10.18
C THR A 252 10.51 8.67 9.65
N ILE A 253 10.54 7.59 8.84
CA ILE A 253 9.40 7.12 8.04
C ILE A 253 8.89 5.76 8.54
N TYR A 254 9.75 4.75 8.59
CA TYR A 254 9.30 3.38 8.88
C TYR A 254 9.12 3.09 10.37
N GLU A 255 8.45 1.97 10.66
CA GLU A 255 7.98 1.60 12.02
C GLU A 255 7.13 2.68 12.70
N GLY A 256 6.41 3.45 11.87
CA GLY A 256 5.60 4.60 12.22
C GLY A 256 6.37 5.89 11.98
N THR A 257 5.82 6.78 11.16
CA THR A 257 6.41 8.09 10.90
C THR A 257 6.53 8.90 12.18
N ASN A 258 7.38 9.94 12.19
CA ASN A 258 7.53 10.76 13.39
C ASN A 258 6.24 11.50 13.78
N GLU A 259 5.30 11.71 12.85
CA GLU A 259 3.95 12.19 13.15
C GLU A 259 3.13 11.12 13.89
N ILE A 260 3.22 9.85 13.48
CA ILE A 260 2.56 8.74 14.18
C ILE A 260 3.15 8.54 15.58
N GLN A 261 4.46 8.69 15.75
CA GLN A 261 5.05 8.65 17.09
C GLN A 261 4.47 9.76 17.98
N ARG A 262 4.31 10.97 17.45
CA ARG A 262 3.66 12.07 18.18
C ARG A 262 2.20 11.75 18.52
N VAL A 263 1.46 11.06 17.65
CA VAL A 263 0.10 10.57 17.96
C VAL A 263 0.13 9.57 19.12
N VAL A 264 1.07 8.63 19.14
CA VAL A 264 1.23 7.66 20.24
C VAL A 264 1.53 8.39 21.55
N ILE A 265 2.51 9.30 21.54
CA ILE A 265 2.87 10.10 22.72
C ILE A 265 1.69 10.93 23.21
N ALA A 266 1.01 11.64 22.30
CA ALA A 266 -0.15 12.46 22.63
C ALA A 266 -1.28 11.62 23.22
N ALA A 267 -1.56 10.45 22.65
CA ALA A 267 -2.58 9.53 23.17
C ALA A 267 -2.24 9.05 24.60
N SER A 268 -0.97 8.79 24.89
CA SER A 268 -0.51 8.38 26.23
C SER A 268 -0.63 9.49 27.27
N ILE A 269 -0.27 10.73 26.93
CA ILE A 269 -0.28 11.85 27.90
C ILE A 269 -1.64 12.53 28.06
N ILE A 270 -2.46 12.57 27.00
CA ILE A 270 -3.81 13.17 27.02
C ILE A 270 -4.84 12.15 27.55
N GLY A 271 -4.63 10.86 27.28
CA GLY A 271 -5.60 9.81 27.57
C GLY A 271 -6.84 9.88 26.68
N LYS A 272 -7.86 9.09 27.03
CA LYS A 272 -9.15 9.11 26.33
C LYS A 272 -9.97 10.29 26.80
N MET A 273 -10.10 11.31 25.95
CA MET A 273 -11.09 12.35 26.17
C MET A 273 -12.51 11.81 25.97
N PRO A 274 -13.51 12.29 26.75
CA PRO A 274 -14.89 11.92 26.54
C PRO A 274 -15.29 12.27 25.11
N LYS A 275 -15.91 11.31 24.41
CA LYS A 275 -16.37 11.52 23.04
C LYS A 275 -17.48 12.56 23.09
N ASN A 276 -17.29 13.72 22.47
CA ASN A 276 -18.41 14.56 22.09
C ASN A 276 -19.24 13.75 21.07
N GLU A 277 -20.50 13.50 21.40
CA GLU A 277 -21.49 12.82 20.57
C GLU A 277 -21.83 13.66 19.32
N GLN A 278 -20.89 13.82 18.38
CA GLN A 278 -21.19 14.40 17.06
C GLN A 278 -20.02 14.26 16.07
N VAL A 279 -19.48 13.06 15.92
CA VAL A 279 -18.69 12.76 14.71
C VAL A 279 -19.38 11.62 14.00
N VAL A 280 -20.25 12.00 13.05
CA VAL A 280 -20.75 11.12 12.00
C VAL A 280 -19.54 10.38 11.43
N LYS A 281 -19.48 9.05 11.61
CA LYS A 281 -18.45 8.20 10.98
C LYS A 281 -18.44 8.56 9.50
N GLY A 282 -17.33 9.15 9.03
CA GLY A 282 -17.19 9.53 7.62
C GLY A 282 -17.49 8.31 6.76
N ALA A 283 -18.41 8.48 5.80
CA ALA A 283 -18.89 7.42 4.92
C ALA A 283 -17.72 6.56 4.40
N GLN A 284 -17.86 5.22 4.50
CA GLN A 284 -16.94 4.26 3.88
C GLN A 284 -16.60 4.77 2.47
N ARG A 285 -15.31 5.05 2.23
CA ARG A 285 -14.86 5.54 0.92
C ARG A 285 -15.11 4.42 -0.08
N GLY A 286 -16.02 4.66 -1.03
CA GLY A 286 -16.30 3.71 -2.11
C GLY A 286 -15.07 3.40 -2.98
N PRO A 287 -15.18 2.47 -3.95
CA PRO A 287 -14.05 2.02 -4.76
C PRO A 287 -13.30 3.18 -5.43
N ILE A 288 -11.96 3.07 -5.57
CA ILE A 288 -11.08 4.17 -6.01
C ILE A 288 -11.54 4.78 -7.35
N THR A 289 -11.97 3.94 -8.28
CA THR A 289 -12.47 4.36 -9.60
C THR A 289 -13.99 4.50 -9.66
N GLY A 290 -14.69 4.47 -8.51
CA GLY A 290 -16.15 4.36 -8.42
C GLY A 290 -16.66 2.95 -8.71
N TYR A 291 -17.97 2.73 -8.62
CA TYR A 291 -18.57 1.43 -8.96
C TYR A 291 -18.43 1.13 -10.46
N ARG A 292 -17.90 -0.06 -10.77
CA ARG A 292 -17.59 -0.53 -12.13
C ARG A 292 -18.39 -1.78 -12.45
N LYS A 293 -18.58 -2.07 -13.74
CA LYS A 293 -19.37 -3.23 -14.19
C LYS A 293 -18.77 -4.59 -13.80
N LYS A 294 -17.44 -4.69 -13.71
CA LYS A 294 -16.70 -5.90 -13.31
C LYS A 294 -17.05 -7.15 -14.14
N VAL A 295 -17.27 -6.98 -15.45
CA VAL A 295 -17.47 -8.11 -16.37
C VAL A 295 -16.10 -8.65 -16.77
N ILE A 296 -15.67 -9.74 -16.13
CA ILE A 296 -14.34 -10.33 -16.32
C ILE A 296 -14.47 -11.64 -17.10
N PHE A 297 -13.88 -11.70 -18.29
CA PHE A 297 -13.83 -12.87 -19.16
C PHE A 297 -12.66 -13.76 -18.74
N LYS A 298 -12.94 -14.78 -17.91
CA LYS A 298 -11.96 -15.73 -17.38
C LYS A 298 -11.88 -17.01 -18.21
N ASP A 299 -13.02 -17.51 -18.64
CA ASP A 299 -13.17 -18.80 -19.31
C ASP A 299 -13.30 -18.63 -20.84
N GLY A 300 -13.06 -19.70 -21.59
CA GLY A 300 -13.06 -19.71 -23.05
C GLY A 300 -11.71 -19.43 -23.71
N SER A 301 -11.67 -19.58 -25.02
CA SER A 301 -10.49 -19.26 -25.87
C SER A 301 -10.22 -17.75 -25.90
N ALA A 302 -8.99 -17.38 -26.28
CA ALA A 302 -8.60 -15.97 -26.42
C ALA A 302 -9.51 -15.21 -27.40
N ASP A 303 -9.85 -15.82 -28.54
CA ASP A 303 -10.76 -15.26 -29.55
C ASP A 303 -12.18 -15.01 -29.03
N GLU A 304 -12.74 -15.93 -28.24
CA GLU A 304 -14.07 -15.78 -27.65
C GLU A 304 -14.11 -14.63 -26.62
N LYS A 305 -13.06 -14.51 -25.80
CA LYS A 305 -12.90 -13.43 -24.82
C LYS A 305 -12.79 -12.07 -25.51
N VAL A 306 -11.97 -11.99 -26.57
CA VAL A 306 -11.79 -10.78 -27.38
C VAL A 306 -13.08 -10.39 -28.08
N SER A 307 -13.77 -11.33 -28.72
CA SER A 307 -15.04 -11.09 -29.41
C SER A 307 -16.10 -10.55 -28.45
N SER A 308 -16.22 -11.14 -27.26
CA SER A 308 -17.16 -10.71 -26.22
C SER A 308 -16.88 -9.27 -25.74
N LEU A 309 -15.60 -8.91 -25.60
CA LEU A 309 -15.20 -7.54 -25.25
C LEU A 309 -15.55 -6.55 -26.37
N VAL A 310 -15.23 -6.88 -27.62
CA VAL A 310 -15.48 -6.00 -28.77
C VAL A 310 -16.98 -5.76 -28.97
N GLU A 311 -17.80 -6.81 -28.85
CA GLU A 311 -19.26 -6.69 -28.88
C GLU A 311 -19.79 -5.79 -27.77
N ALA A 312 -19.26 -5.93 -26.55
CA ALA A 312 -19.64 -5.09 -25.42
C ALA A 312 -19.30 -3.61 -25.67
N LEU A 313 -18.11 -3.30 -26.19
CA LEU A 313 -17.70 -1.93 -26.50
C LEU A 313 -18.52 -1.33 -27.65
N LYS A 314 -18.82 -2.10 -28.70
CA LYS A 314 -19.70 -1.66 -29.80
C LYS A 314 -21.12 -1.38 -29.30
N LYS A 315 -21.65 -2.21 -28.40
CA LYS A 315 -22.96 -2.01 -27.76
C LYS A 315 -23.01 -0.75 -26.88
N GLU A 316 -21.89 -0.34 -26.31
CA GLU A 316 -21.76 0.94 -25.58
C GLU A 316 -21.66 2.17 -26.50
N GLY A 317 -21.55 1.98 -27.81
CA GLY A 317 -21.49 3.05 -28.80
C GLY A 317 -20.09 3.59 -29.06
N TYR A 318 -19.04 2.83 -28.77
CA TYR A 318 -17.68 3.19 -29.16
C TYR A 318 -17.48 3.08 -30.67
N ASP A 319 -17.04 4.18 -31.30
CA ASP A 319 -16.72 4.25 -32.72
C ASP A 319 -15.21 4.18 -32.95
N PHE A 320 -14.75 3.07 -33.52
CA PHE A 320 -13.35 2.83 -33.82
C PHE A 320 -12.93 3.29 -35.23
N THR A 321 -13.82 3.96 -35.99
CA THR A 321 -13.51 4.48 -37.34
C THR A 321 -12.82 5.84 -37.35
N VAL A 322 -12.69 6.49 -36.19
CA VAL A 322 -12.04 7.80 -36.02
C VAL A 322 -10.80 7.70 -35.15
N ALA A 323 -9.82 8.59 -35.37
CA ALA A 323 -8.56 8.60 -34.64
C ALA A 323 -8.16 10.01 -34.18
N ILE A 324 -7.44 10.04 -33.05
CA ILE A 324 -6.65 11.19 -32.61
C ILE A 324 -5.16 10.95 -32.91
N PRO A 325 -4.33 12.01 -33.02
CA PRO A 325 -2.90 11.83 -33.13
C PRO A 325 -2.32 11.01 -31.98
N MET A 326 -1.45 10.05 -32.29
CA MET A 326 -0.82 9.15 -31.31
C MET A 326 -0.06 9.89 -30.21
N ASN A 327 0.35 11.13 -30.47
CA ASN A 327 1.08 11.95 -29.51
C ASN A 327 0.21 12.88 -28.68
N THR A 328 -1.11 12.87 -28.84
CA THR A 328 -2.02 13.70 -28.05
C THR A 328 -1.80 13.47 -26.55
N SER A 329 -1.79 14.56 -25.79
CA SER A 329 -1.64 14.51 -24.32
C SER A 329 -2.76 13.67 -23.70
N ILE A 330 -2.41 12.81 -22.75
CA ILE A 330 -3.32 11.92 -22.03
C ILE A 330 -4.57 12.65 -21.51
N SER A 331 -4.39 13.87 -20.99
CA SER A 331 -5.49 14.67 -20.42
C SER A 331 -6.52 15.15 -21.44
N LYS A 332 -6.14 15.21 -22.72
CA LYS A 332 -6.99 15.65 -23.85
C LYS A 332 -7.43 14.49 -24.75
N ALA A 333 -6.91 13.29 -24.49
CA ALA A 333 -7.22 12.13 -25.30
C ALA A 333 -8.61 11.58 -24.97
N ASP A 334 -9.36 11.23 -26.01
CA ASP A 334 -10.61 10.50 -25.88
C ASP A 334 -10.36 9.05 -25.43
N ARG A 335 -9.26 8.44 -25.89
CA ARG A 335 -8.91 7.04 -25.68
C ARG A 335 -7.43 6.87 -25.41
N VAL A 336 -7.09 6.03 -24.45
CA VAL A 336 -5.70 5.73 -24.09
C VAL A 336 -5.54 4.22 -23.98
N VAL A 337 -4.51 3.69 -24.65
CA VAL A 337 -4.01 2.33 -24.42
C VAL A 337 -2.73 2.44 -23.61
N SER A 338 -2.72 1.82 -22.43
CA SER A 338 -1.69 2.04 -21.42
C SER A 338 -0.91 0.77 -21.12
N ALA A 339 0.41 0.85 -21.22
CA ALA A 339 1.31 -0.27 -20.94
C ALA A 339 1.68 -0.39 -19.46
N GLY A 340 1.55 -1.60 -18.92
CA GLY A 340 2.01 -2.00 -17.59
C GLY A 340 3.30 -2.80 -17.63
N GLN A 341 3.85 -3.13 -16.45
CA GLN A 341 5.02 -4.01 -16.35
C GLN A 341 4.78 -5.40 -16.95
N GLY A 342 3.53 -5.86 -16.98
CA GLY A 342 3.15 -7.14 -17.59
C GLY A 342 3.39 -7.20 -19.10
N ILE A 343 3.72 -6.09 -19.77
CA ILE A 343 4.08 -6.09 -21.20
C ILE A 343 5.41 -6.79 -21.48
N GLY A 344 6.29 -6.92 -20.48
CA GLY A 344 7.58 -7.58 -20.62
C GLY A 344 8.62 -6.73 -21.34
N GLU A 345 9.18 -7.26 -22.44
CA GLU A 345 10.30 -6.64 -23.17
C GLU A 345 9.88 -5.39 -23.96
N LYS A 346 10.84 -4.51 -24.25
CA LYS A 346 10.57 -3.26 -24.98
C LYS A 346 9.98 -3.49 -26.37
N ALA A 347 10.33 -4.60 -27.03
CA ALA A 347 9.80 -4.95 -28.35
C ALA A 347 8.26 -5.08 -28.36
N ASN A 348 7.67 -5.50 -27.24
CA ASN A 348 6.23 -5.68 -27.09
C ASN A 348 5.47 -4.34 -26.98
N MET A 349 6.16 -3.20 -26.91
CA MET A 349 5.50 -1.89 -27.01
C MET A 349 4.83 -1.67 -28.36
N SER A 350 5.30 -2.34 -29.42
CA SER A 350 4.63 -2.37 -30.72
C SER A 350 3.17 -2.80 -30.60
N LEU A 351 2.87 -3.81 -29.78
CA LEU A 351 1.50 -4.28 -29.52
C LEU A 351 0.60 -3.17 -28.94
N ILE A 352 1.17 -2.31 -28.10
CA ILE A 352 0.45 -1.18 -27.48
C ILE A 352 0.21 -0.07 -28.51
N GLU A 353 1.21 0.21 -29.35
CA GLU A 353 1.11 1.19 -30.44
C GLU A 353 0.09 0.75 -31.49
N ASP A 354 0.11 -0.52 -31.89
CA ASP A 354 -0.82 -1.12 -32.84
C ASP A 354 -2.26 -1.08 -32.30
N LEU A 355 -2.46 -1.47 -31.03
CA LEU A 355 -3.77 -1.37 -30.42
C LEU A 355 -4.22 0.08 -30.26
N ALA A 356 -3.32 1.00 -29.88
CA ALA A 356 -3.63 2.42 -29.81
C ALA A 356 -4.08 2.96 -31.16
N ALA A 357 -3.43 2.55 -32.24
CA ALA A 357 -3.82 2.90 -33.61
C ALA A 357 -5.20 2.30 -33.94
N ALA A 358 -5.41 1.02 -33.69
CA ALA A 358 -6.67 0.32 -33.94
C ALA A 358 -7.85 0.89 -33.12
N VAL A 359 -7.63 1.38 -31.91
CA VAL A 359 -8.69 2.07 -31.16
C VAL A 359 -8.78 3.55 -31.48
N GLY A 360 -7.91 4.11 -32.33
CA GLY A 360 -7.88 5.54 -32.64
C GLY A 360 -7.53 6.41 -31.43
N GLY A 361 -6.67 5.91 -30.54
CA GLY A 361 -6.26 6.55 -29.28
C GLY A 361 -4.78 6.94 -29.24
N THR A 362 -4.33 7.32 -28.04
CA THR A 362 -2.92 7.63 -27.73
C THR A 362 -2.31 6.56 -26.84
N VAL A 363 -0.99 6.50 -26.78
CA VAL A 363 -0.26 5.60 -25.89
C VAL A 363 -0.03 6.25 -24.52
N GLY A 364 -0.32 5.50 -23.47
CA GLY A 364 0.03 5.82 -22.09
C GLY A 364 0.86 4.70 -21.44
N CYS A 365 1.28 4.91 -20.20
CA CYS A 365 1.93 3.86 -19.44
C CYS A 365 1.77 4.00 -17.93
N SER A 366 2.10 2.92 -17.23
CA SER A 366 2.28 2.90 -15.78
C SER A 366 3.62 3.53 -15.37
N ARG A 367 3.73 3.95 -14.09
CA ARG A 367 4.96 4.55 -13.56
C ARG A 367 6.21 3.70 -13.79
N PRO A 368 6.20 2.38 -13.55
CA PRO A 368 7.43 1.60 -13.75
C PRO A 368 7.84 1.48 -15.22
N VAL A 369 6.90 1.54 -16.17
CA VAL A 369 7.22 1.53 -17.61
C VAL A 369 7.93 2.83 -18.00
N ALA A 370 7.54 3.97 -17.42
CA ALA A 370 8.18 5.26 -17.66
C ALA A 370 9.51 5.45 -16.91
N GLU A 371 9.53 5.19 -15.60
CA GLU A 371 10.69 5.50 -14.74
C GLU A 371 11.74 4.39 -14.70
N THR A 372 11.29 3.14 -14.55
CA THR A 372 12.17 1.99 -14.35
C THR A 372 12.63 1.40 -15.68
N LEU A 373 11.67 1.05 -16.55
CA LEU A 373 11.94 0.42 -17.84
C LEU A 373 12.34 1.46 -18.91
N LYS A 374 11.91 2.71 -18.75
CA LYS A 374 12.17 3.83 -19.68
C LYS A 374 11.76 3.49 -21.11
N TYR A 375 10.65 2.77 -21.28
CA TYR A 375 10.11 2.45 -22.60
C TYR A 375 9.43 3.67 -23.21
N LEU A 376 8.79 4.49 -22.38
CA LEU A 376 8.12 5.73 -22.75
C LEU A 376 8.57 6.88 -21.84
N PRO A 377 8.48 8.14 -22.32
CA PRO A 377 8.82 9.30 -21.51
C PRO A 377 7.82 9.50 -20.35
N ILE A 378 8.27 10.23 -19.32
CA ILE A 378 7.52 10.40 -18.06
C ILE A 378 6.19 11.16 -18.23
N ASP A 379 6.06 11.96 -19.29
CA ASP A 379 4.82 12.66 -19.64
C ASP A 379 3.73 11.71 -20.17
N ARG A 380 4.04 10.45 -20.47
CA ARG A 380 3.09 9.38 -20.82
C ARG A 380 2.61 8.58 -19.61
N TYR A 381 3.19 8.77 -18.44
CA TYR A 381 2.78 8.08 -17.23
C TYR A 381 1.38 8.53 -16.77
N VAL A 382 0.46 7.58 -16.63
CA VAL A 382 -0.89 7.80 -16.10
C VAL A 382 -0.95 7.40 -14.63
N GLY A 383 -1.33 8.33 -13.76
CA GLY A 383 -1.41 8.10 -12.31
C GLY A 383 -1.53 9.38 -11.50
N MET A 384 -1.67 9.27 -10.18
CA MET A 384 -1.85 10.41 -9.27
C MET A 384 -0.74 11.47 -9.41
N SER A 385 0.52 11.02 -9.51
CA SER A 385 1.69 11.88 -9.69
C SER A 385 2.06 12.10 -11.17
N GLY A 386 1.30 11.51 -12.10
CA GLY A 386 1.50 11.63 -13.54
C GLY A 386 0.36 12.40 -14.21
N GLN A 387 0.05 12.04 -15.46
CA GLN A 387 -1.12 12.54 -16.17
C GLN A 387 -2.41 11.88 -15.64
N LYS A 388 -3.50 12.65 -15.59
CA LYS A 388 -4.84 12.15 -15.32
C LYS A 388 -5.58 11.93 -16.63
N PHE A 389 -6.19 10.76 -16.78
CA PHE A 389 -7.03 10.44 -17.91
C PHE A 389 -8.50 10.65 -17.55
N ASN A 390 -9.15 11.54 -18.29
CA ASN A 390 -10.56 11.90 -18.12
C ASN A 390 -11.39 11.55 -19.37
N GLY A 391 -10.82 10.83 -20.34
CA GLY A 391 -11.48 10.46 -21.59
C GLY A 391 -12.47 9.30 -21.43
N ASN A 392 -12.95 8.78 -22.55
CA ASN A 392 -14.00 7.78 -22.58
C ASN A 392 -13.46 6.36 -22.37
N LEU A 393 -12.47 5.92 -23.16
CA LEU A 393 -11.96 4.55 -23.10
C LEU A 393 -10.53 4.48 -22.58
N TYR A 394 -10.32 3.77 -21.48
CA TYR A 394 -8.99 3.44 -20.98
C TYR A 394 -8.75 1.94 -21.07
N ILE A 395 -7.71 1.53 -21.82
CA ILE A 395 -7.32 0.11 -21.94
C ILE A 395 -6.00 -0.11 -21.20
N ALA A 396 -6.06 -0.82 -20.08
CA ALA A 396 -4.93 -1.14 -19.22
C ALA A 396 -4.34 -2.52 -19.60
N CYS A 397 -3.15 -2.54 -20.19
CA CYS A 397 -2.52 -3.77 -20.69
C CYS A 397 -1.36 -4.17 -19.78
N GLY A 398 -1.50 -5.27 -19.04
CA GLY A 398 -0.47 -5.76 -18.12
C GLY A 398 -0.25 -4.86 -16.88
N ILE A 399 -1.25 -4.06 -16.50
CA ILE A 399 -1.21 -3.18 -15.33
C ILE A 399 -1.86 -3.89 -14.14
N SER A 400 -1.19 -3.98 -13.00
CA SER A 400 -1.70 -4.66 -11.79
C SER A 400 -2.88 -3.94 -11.13
N GLY A 401 -2.92 -2.60 -11.22
CA GLY A 401 -3.95 -1.76 -10.61
C GLY A 401 -3.52 -1.10 -9.30
N ALA A 402 -2.24 -0.75 -9.17
CA ALA A 402 -1.73 0.04 -8.05
C ALA A 402 -2.60 1.29 -7.79
N GLY A 403 -2.87 1.60 -6.51
CA GLY A 403 -3.79 2.68 -6.13
C GLY A 403 -3.44 4.06 -6.72
N GLN A 404 -2.15 4.35 -6.92
CA GLN A 404 -1.72 5.59 -7.59
C GLN A 404 -2.15 5.65 -9.06
N HIS A 405 -2.08 4.53 -9.78
CA HIS A 405 -2.53 4.43 -11.15
C HIS A 405 -4.05 4.58 -11.25
N LEU A 406 -4.79 3.87 -10.41
CA LEU A 406 -6.25 3.90 -10.35
C LEU A 406 -6.80 5.31 -10.13
N LYS A 407 -6.15 6.10 -9.26
CA LYS A 407 -6.52 7.50 -9.02
C LYS A 407 -6.29 8.40 -10.24
N GLY A 408 -5.37 8.03 -11.15
CA GLY A 408 -5.14 8.73 -12.42
C GLY A 408 -6.22 8.45 -13.48
N ILE A 409 -6.98 7.36 -13.35
CA ILE A 409 -8.02 6.93 -14.29
C ILE A 409 -9.43 6.94 -13.67
N LYS A 410 -9.58 7.55 -12.49
CA LYS A 410 -10.83 7.56 -11.73
C LYS A 410 -12.02 8.08 -12.58
N ASP A 411 -11.76 9.08 -13.39
CA ASP A 411 -12.77 9.77 -14.20
C ASP A 411 -12.92 9.18 -15.61
N ALA A 412 -12.25 8.07 -15.92
CA ALA A 412 -12.47 7.30 -17.14
C ALA A 412 -13.91 6.77 -17.21
N THR A 413 -14.55 6.89 -18.38
CA THR A 413 -15.93 6.42 -18.56
C THR A 413 -15.98 4.89 -18.52
N THR A 414 -15.19 4.23 -19.37
CA THR A 414 -15.04 2.77 -19.43
C THR A 414 -13.57 2.41 -19.23
N ILE A 415 -13.31 1.49 -18.30
CA ILE A 415 -11.98 0.90 -18.08
C ILE A 415 -12.00 -0.55 -18.54
N VAL A 416 -11.10 -0.89 -19.46
CA VAL A 416 -10.82 -2.25 -19.91
C VAL A 416 -9.48 -2.67 -19.33
N ALA A 417 -9.36 -3.88 -18.81
CA ALA A 417 -8.09 -4.42 -18.31
C ALA A 417 -7.74 -5.76 -18.96
N VAL A 418 -6.48 -5.95 -19.33
CA VAL A 418 -5.93 -7.24 -19.76
C VAL A 418 -4.78 -7.59 -18.82
N ASN A 419 -4.90 -8.71 -18.11
CA ASN A 419 -3.87 -9.14 -17.15
C ASN A 419 -3.85 -10.67 -17.04
N ILE A 420 -2.66 -11.25 -16.94
CA ILE A 420 -2.49 -12.69 -16.75
C ILE A 420 -2.91 -13.14 -15.35
N ASN A 421 -2.78 -12.28 -14.33
CA ASN A 421 -3.17 -12.58 -12.96
C ASN A 421 -4.68 -12.32 -12.77
N PRO A 422 -5.53 -13.34 -12.55
CA PRO A 422 -6.98 -13.18 -12.38
C PRO A 422 -7.37 -12.36 -11.14
N ASN A 423 -6.45 -12.22 -10.17
CA ASN A 423 -6.65 -11.51 -8.93
C ASN A 423 -6.07 -10.07 -8.94
N ALA A 424 -5.58 -9.61 -10.10
CA ALA A 424 -5.06 -8.25 -10.25
C ALA A 424 -6.10 -7.19 -9.81
N LYS A 425 -5.68 -6.25 -8.94
CA LYS A 425 -6.52 -5.16 -8.40
C LYS A 425 -7.23 -4.33 -9.48
N ILE A 426 -6.66 -4.25 -10.67
CA ILE A 426 -7.25 -3.55 -11.82
C ILE A 426 -8.63 -4.11 -12.17
N PHE A 427 -8.86 -5.43 -12.05
CA PHE A 427 -10.15 -6.04 -12.40
C PHE A 427 -11.28 -5.61 -11.45
N LYS A 428 -10.97 -5.37 -10.16
CA LYS A 428 -11.92 -4.81 -9.20
C LYS A 428 -12.31 -3.35 -9.53
N ASN A 429 -11.52 -2.69 -10.39
CA ASN A 429 -11.63 -1.29 -10.78
C ASN A 429 -11.89 -1.10 -12.29
N ALA A 430 -12.18 -2.17 -13.01
CA ALA A 430 -12.45 -2.16 -14.44
C ALA A 430 -13.92 -2.47 -14.73
N ASP A 431 -14.43 -1.92 -15.83
CA ASP A 431 -15.75 -2.24 -16.35
C ASP A 431 -15.73 -3.59 -17.07
N TYR A 432 -14.69 -3.81 -17.87
CA TYR A 432 -14.43 -5.05 -18.58
C TYR A 432 -13.01 -5.55 -18.31
N GLY A 433 -12.82 -6.86 -18.29
CA GLY A 433 -11.49 -7.44 -18.14
C GLY A 433 -11.32 -8.75 -18.88
N ILE A 434 -10.13 -9.00 -19.41
CA ILE A 434 -9.72 -10.30 -19.99
C ILE A 434 -8.59 -10.85 -19.13
N VAL A 435 -8.76 -12.08 -18.63
CA VAL A 435 -7.67 -12.84 -18.01
C VAL A 435 -6.94 -13.61 -19.11
N GLY A 436 -5.70 -13.22 -19.39
CA GLY A 436 -4.87 -13.78 -20.46
C GLY A 436 -3.53 -13.06 -20.62
N ASP A 437 -2.63 -13.66 -21.39
CA ASP A 437 -1.33 -13.06 -21.74
C ASP A 437 -1.54 -11.89 -22.71
N VAL A 438 -0.90 -10.75 -22.44
CA VAL A 438 -0.97 -9.57 -23.32
C VAL A 438 -0.40 -9.84 -24.71
N ASN A 439 0.58 -10.74 -24.85
CA ASN A 439 1.17 -11.09 -26.15
C ASN A 439 0.21 -11.91 -27.02
N GLU A 440 -0.75 -12.59 -26.42
CA GLU A 440 -1.79 -13.35 -27.11
C GLU A 440 -3.04 -12.48 -27.35
N ILE A 441 -3.48 -11.75 -26.34
CA ILE A 441 -4.75 -10.99 -26.37
C ILE A 441 -4.64 -9.71 -27.22
N LEU A 442 -3.53 -8.96 -27.16
CA LEU A 442 -3.45 -7.68 -27.85
C LEU A 442 -3.49 -7.80 -29.38
N PRO A 443 -2.77 -8.74 -30.04
CA PRO A 443 -2.88 -8.93 -31.48
C PRO A 443 -4.31 -9.24 -31.94
N LEU A 444 -4.99 -10.13 -31.22
CA LEU A 444 -6.39 -10.51 -31.52
C LEU A 444 -7.33 -9.32 -31.35
N LEU A 445 -7.15 -8.54 -30.28
CA LEU A 445 -7.95 -7.35 -30.01
C LEU A 445 -7.71 -6.25 -31.06
N THR A 446 -6.47 -6.05 -31.49
CA THR A 446 -6.12 -5.14 -32.59
C THR A 446 -6.81 -5.56 -33.88
N ALA A 447 -6.71 -6.83 -34.27
CA ALA A 447 -7.35 -7.35 -35.48
C ALA A 447 -8.88 -7.23 -35.45
N ALA A 448 -9.51 -7.43 -34.29
CA ALA A 448 -10.95 -7.33 -34.13
C ALA A 448 -11.50 -5.88 -34.13
N LEU A 449 -10.64 -4.90 -33.83
CA LEU A 449 -10.98 -3.47 -33.78
C LEU A 449 -10.53 -2.70 -35.04
N ASP A 450 -9.60 -3.25 -35.81
CA ASP A 450 -9.21 -2.73 -37.11
C ASP A 450 -10.26 -3.11 -38.17
N ASN A 451 -10.84 -2.09 -38.80
CA ASN A 451 -11.80 -2.27 -39.89
C ASN A 451 -11.13 -2.24 -41.27
N GLY A 452 -9.80 -2.13 -41.35
CA GLY A 452 -9.03 -2.12 -42.60
C GLY A 452 -9.17 -0.84 -43.42
N GLU A 453 -9.88 0.17 -42.92
CA GLU A 453 -10.07 1.47 -43.57
C GLU A 453 -9.26 2.57 -42.89
N PRO A 454 -8.75 3.58 -43.63
CA PRO A 454 -8.09 4.74 -43.03
C PRO A 454 -9.03 5.47 -42.06
N LYS A 455 -8.58 5.66 -40.82
CA LYS A 455 -9.38 6.32 -39.78
C LYS A 455 -9.56 7.81 -40.10
N LYS A 456 -10.78 8.30 -39.89
CA LYS A 456 -11.11 9.73 -40.05
C LYS A 456 -10.61 10.55 -38.87
N GLU A 457 -10.46 11.85 -39.06
CA GLU A 457 -10.13 12.75 -37.95
C GLU A 457 -11.26 12.78 -36.93
N ALA A 458 -10.93 12.51 -35.66
CA ALA A 458 -11.92 12.48 -34.60
C ALA A 458 -12.48 13.87 -34.28
N PRO A 459 -13.81 14.01 -34.07
CA PRO A 459 -14.37 15.25 -33.58
C PRO A 459 -13.86 15.58 -32.17
N PRO A 460 -14.02 16.82 -31.68
CA PRO A 460 -13.69 17.17 -30.30
C PRO A 460 -14.31 16.20 -29.30
N MET A 461 -13.52 15.75 -28.32
CA MET A 461 -13.94 14.75 -27.33
C MET A 461 -15.26 15.16 -26.65
N LYS A 462 -16.30 14.35 -26.85
CA LYS A 462 -17.58 14.46 -26.13
C LYS A 462 -17.64 13.36 -25.06
N LYS A 463 -17.72 13.77 -23.80
CA LYS A 463 -17.75 12.83 -22.67
C LYS A 463 -19.02 11.97 -22.70
N MET A 464 -18.85 10.65 -22.76
CA MET A 464 -19.93 9.68 -22.66
C MET A 464 -20.44 9.58 -21.22
N LYS A 465 -21.75 9.34 -21.06
CA LYS A 465 -22.35 9.17 -19.72
C LYS A 465 -21.96 7.79 -19.17
N ARG A 466 -21.32 7.78 -18.01
CA ARG A 466 -20.96 6.54 -17.31
C ARG A 466 -22.21 5.80 -16.82
N ALA A 467 -22.38 4.55 -17.24
CA ALA A 467 -23.40 3.66 -16.71
C ALA A 467 -22.93 3.11 -15.34
N ILE A 468 -23.38 3.74 -14.25
CA ILE A 468 -23.06 3.30 -12.89
C ILE A 468 -23.98 2.13 -12.55
N PRO A 469 -23.45 0.92 -12.23
CA PRO A 469 -24.29 -0.18 -11.73
C PRO A 469 -25.05 0.27 -10.48
N LYS A 470 -26.35 -0.03 -10.39
CA LYS A 470 -27.15 0.28 -9.20
C LYS A 470 -26.50 -0.38 -7.98
N LYS A 471 -26.37 0.38 -6.89
CA LYS A 471 -25.90 -0.14 -5.60
C LYS A 471 -26.77 -1.35 -5.25
N VAL A 472 -26.16 -2.50 -4.96
CA VAL A 472 -26.91 -3.63 -4.39
C VAL A 472 -27.31 -3.16 -3.00
N THR A 473 -28.56 -2.73 -2.85
CA THR A 473 -29.13 -2.46 -1.54
C THR A 473 -29.24 -3.79 -0.81
N PRO A 474 -28.85 -3.87 0.47
CA PRO A 474 -29.14 -5.04 1.28
C PRO A 474 -30.62 -5.41 1.16
N THR A 475 -30.92 -6.70 0.99
CA THR A 475 -32.29 -7.21 0.81
C THR A 475 -33.02 -7.45 2.13
N TRP A 476 -32.41 -7.12 3.27
CA TRP A 476 -33.00 -7.29 4.59
C TRP A 476 -33.69 -6.01 5.05
N LYS A 477 -34.77 -6.20 5.81
CA LYS A 477 -35.56 -5.12 6.41
C LYS A 477 -34.77 -4.44 7.54
N HIS A 478 -35.01 -3.14 7.74
CA HIS A 478 -34.34 -2.36 8.78
C HIS A 478 -35.17 -2.40 10.06
N TYR A 479 -34.51 -2.63 11.20
CA TYR A 479 -35.15 -2.68 12.51
C TYR A 479 -34.46 -1.71 13.46
N VAL A 480 -35.23 -0.81 14.06
CA VAL A 480 -34.72 0.22 14.97
C VAL A 480 -35.40 0.12 16.33
N CYS A 481 -34.59 0.16 17.38
CA CYS A 481 -35.05 0.22 18.76
C CYS A 481 -35.81 1.53 19.01
N ASN A 482 -37.08 1.43 19.39
CA ASN A 482 -37.93 2.58 19.67
C ASN A 482 -37.47 3.36 20.93
N GLY A 483 -36.69 2.74 21.82
CA GLY A 483 -36.19 3.38 23.05
C GLY A 483 -34.99 4.31 22.82
N CYS A 484 -34.00 3.89 22.02
CA CYS A 484 -32.74 4.64 21.85
C CYS A 484 -32.35 4.92 20.39
N GLY A 485 -33.13 4.44 19.41
CA GLY A 485 -32.82 4.59 18.00
C GLY A 485 -31.70 3.68 17.49
N TYR A 486 -31.24 2.71 18.27
CA TYR A 486 -30.26 1.72 17.82
C TYR A 486 -30.81 0.90 16.65
N GLU A 487 -30.10 0.91 15.52
CA GLU A 487 -30.42 0.11 14.35
C GLU A 487 -29.67 -1.23 14.43
N TYR A 488 -30.41 -2.34 14.33
CA TYR A 488 -29.80 -3.65 14.23
C TYR A 488 -29.27 -3.88 12.82
N ASP A 489 -27.97 -4.17 12.70
CA ASP A 489 -27.33 -4.53 11.43
C ASP A 489 -27.03 -6.05 11.40
N PRO A 490 -27.80 -6.84 10.63
CA PRO A 490 -27.52 -8.25 10.42
C PRO A 490 -26.09 -8.53 9.98
N GLY A 491 -25.42 -7.62 9.27
CA GLY A 491 -24.03 -7.79 8.85
C GLY A 491 -23.02 -7.77 10.01
N LEU A 492 -23.38 -7.16 11.14
CA LEU A 492 -22.53 -7.04 12.33
C LEU A 492 -22.92 -8.04 13.43
N GLY A 493 -24.20 -8.42 13.52
CA GLY A 493 -24.72 -9.19 14.65
C GLY A 493 -24.62 -8.43 15.97
N ASP A 494 -24.57 -9.15 17.08
CA ASP A 494 -24.34 -8.61 18.43
C ASP A 494 -23.55 -9.62 19.27
N ALA A 495 -22.24 -9.45 19.32
CA ALA A 495 -21.33 -10.37 20.01
C ALA A 495 -21.50 -10.38 21.54
N GLU A 496 -21.99 -9.29 22.15
CA GLU A 496 -22.26 -9.26 23.60
C GLU A 496 -23.56 -10.00 23.94
N GLY A 497 -24.52 -9.98 23.03
CA GLY A 497 -25.75 -10.76 23.08
C GLY A 497 -25.68 -12.15 22.43
N GLU A 498 -24.48 -12.65 22.11
CA GLU A 498 -24.23 -13.94 21.44
C GLU A 498 -24.93 -14.11 20.06
N ILE A 499 -25.22 -13.02 19.36
CA ILE A 499 -25.82 -13.02 18.03
C ILE A 499 -24.74 -12.98 16.95
N ALA A 500 -24.63 -14.04 16.17
CA ALA A 500 -23.64 -14.14 15.10
C ALA A 500 -23.92 -13.13 13.95
N PRO A 501 -22.87 -12.58 13.30
CA PRO A 501 -23.01 -11.86 12.04
C PRO A 501 -23.72 -12.71 10.98
N GLY A 502 -24.61 -12.09 10.22
CA GLY A 502 -25.49 -12.70 9.22
C GLY A 502 -26.88 -13.11 9.75
N THR A 503 -27.14 -12.98 11.06
CA THR A 503 -28.43 -13.29 11.66
C THR A 503 -29.45 -12.21 11.29
N LEU A 504 -30.55 -12.58 10.63
CA LEU A 504 -31.66 -11.65 10.37
C LEU A 504 -32.37 -11.31 11.68
N PHE A 505 -32.90 -10.09 11.80
CA PHE A 505 -33.58 -9.63 13.01
C PHE A 505 -34.70 -10.59 13.48
N GLU A 506 -35.43 -11.15 12.53
CA GLU A 506 -36.49 -12.15 12.75
C GLU A 506 -35.96 -13.39 13.50
N ASN A 507 -34.70 -13.77 13.27
CA ASN A 507 -34.06 -14.98 13.79
C ASN A 507 -33.27 -14.76 15.10
N ILE A 508 -33.26 -13.55 15.64
CA ILE A 508 -32.66 -13.27 16.96
C ILE A 508 -33.56 -13.91 18.06
N PRO A 509 -33.02 -14.51 19.13
CA PRO A 509 -33.82 -14.97 20.28
C PRO A 509 -34.69 -13.86 20.91
N GLU A 510 -35.83 -14.20 21.51
CA GLU A 510 -36.74 -13.20 22.09
C GLU A 510 -36.16 -12.52 23.34
N GLU A 511 -35.31 -13.25 24.07
CA GLU A 511 -34.57 -12.82 25.25
C GLU A 511 -33.41 -11.87 24.94
N TRP A 512 -33.10 -11.62 23.67
CA TRP A 512 -32.10 -10.64 23.27
C TRP A 512 -32.58 -9.21 23.59
N THR A 513 -31.67 -8.40 24.09
CA THR A 513 -31.94 -7.00 24.48
C THR A 513 -31.06 -6.05 23.67
N CYS A 514 -31.57 -4.85 23.45
CA CYS A 514 -30.86 -3.80 22.73
C CYS A 514 -29.50 -3.51 23.40
N PRO A 515 -28.38 -3.68 22.69
CA PRO A 515 -27.05 -3.50 23.29
C PRO A 515 -26.76 -2.05 23.68
N ALA A 516 -27.54 -1.09 23.18
CA ALA A 516 -27.39 0.33 23.51
C ALA A 516 -28.16 0.77 24.76
N CYS A 517 -29.32 0.16 25.06
CA CYS A 517 -30.19 0.63 26.15
C CYS A 517 -30.85 -0.46 26.98
N GLY A 518 -30.64 -1.74 26.68
CA GLY A 518 -31.19 -2.88 27.42
C GLY A 518 -32.68 -3.14 27.20
N GLU A 519 -33.33 -2.44 26.26
CA GLU A 519 -34.74 -2.67 25.93
C GLU A 519 -34.94 -4.02 25.24
N GLU A 520 -36.09 -4.65 25.47
CA GLU A 520 -36.41 -5.96 24.88
C GLU A 520 -36.49 -5.91 23.34
N LYS A 521 -36.25 -7.03 22.67
CA LYS A 521 -36.42 -7.18 21.22
C LYS A 521 -37.78 -6.69 20.71
N SER A 522 -38.83 -6.84 21.52
CA SER A 522 -40.20 -6.39 21.25
C SER A 522 -40.32 -4.87 21.01
N MET A 523 -39.35 -4.09 21.48
CA MET A 523 -39.29 -2.64 21.34
C MET A 523 -38.64 -2.18 20.02
N PHE A 524 -38.25 -3.08 19.12
CA PHE A 524 -37.78 -2.73 17.78
C PHE A 524 -38.94 -2.66 16.80
N ILE A 525 -38.92 -1.62 15.97
CA ILE A 525 -39.89 -1.43 14.89
C ILE A 525 -39.20 -1.63 13.53
N GLU A 526 -39.92 -2.25 12.60
CA GLU A 526 -39.53 -2.32 11.20
C GLU A 526 -39.74 -0.94 10.55
N ILE A 527 -38.75 -0.47 9.78
CA ILE A 527 -38.80 0.80 9.04
C ILE A 527 -38.59 0.63 7.54
#